data_AF-A0A9P6XT59-F1
#
_entry.id   AF-A0A9P6XT59-F1
#
_cell.length_a   1.000
_cell.length_b   1.000
_cell.length_c   1.000
_cell.angle_alpha   90.00
_cell.angle_beta   90.00
_cell.angle_gamma   90.00
#
_symmetry.space_group_name_H-M   'P 1'
#
loop_
_entity.id
_entity.type
_entity.pdbx_description
1 polymer ?
#
loop_
_entity_poly.entity_id
_entity_poly.type
_entity_poly.pdbx_seq_one_letter_code
_entity_poly.pdbx_strand_id
1 'polypeptide(L)'
;MNGDMSLAPVSAWDDGAQTSIRFAPGQDLPTIYFVDSDAQEVIVNRHMSDEQTVVLHRVAAKWHLRLGNQVLAIHIEAGVQARSLPTRTVSPTVERVLREEPDQ
;
A
#
# COMPACT_ATOMS: atom_id res chain seq x y z
N MET A 1 2.53 8.20 14.21
CA MET A 1 3.56 8.50 13.19
C MET A 1 4.79 9.07 13.88
N ASN A 2 5.98 8.94 13.29
CA ASN A 2 7.23 9.49 13.85
C ASN A 2 8.20 9.90 12.72
N GLY A 3 8.85 11.06 12.81
CA GLY A 3 9.75 11.58 11.77
C GLY A 3 9.29 12.96 11.26
N ASP A 4 9.61 13.26 10.00
CA ASP A 4 9.28 14.54 9.37
C ASP A 4 7.79 14.63 9.00
N MET A 5 7.06 15.47 9.71
CA MET A 5 5.61 15.64 9.55
C MET A 5 5.23 16.41 8.28
N SER A 6 6.17 17.00 7.54
CA SER A 6 5.90 17.58 6.21
C SER A 6 5.42 16.51 5.21
N LEU A 7 5.83 15.26 5.41
CA LEU A 7 5.45 14.10 4.60
C LEU A 7 4.15 13.44 5.06
N ALA A 8 3.51 13.96 6.11
CA ALA A 8 2.34 13.31 6.69
C ALA A 8 1.19 13.26 5.66
N PRO A 9 0.61 12.08 5.43
CA PRO A 9 -0.60 11.98 4.61
C PRO A 9 -1.81 12.49 5.40
N VAL A 10 -2.90 12.77 4.68
CA VAL A 10 -4.21 13.08 5.27
C VAL A 10 -4.78 11.86 5.96
N SER A 11 -4.64 10.67 5.35
CA SER A 11 -5.07 9.41 5.95
C SER A 11 -4.27 8.23 5.42
N ALA A 12 -4.16 7.18 6.23
CA ALA A 12 -3.59 5.90 5.85
C ALA A 12 -4.44 4.78 6.48
N TRP A 13 -4.84 3.80 5.69
CA TRP A 13 -5.68 2.69 6.12
C TRP A 13 -5.40 1.44 5.29
N ASP A 14 -5.83 0.27 5.77
CA ASP A 14 -5.80 -0.96 4.99
C ASP A 14 -7.16 -1.66 5.02
N ASP A 15 -7.41 -2.53 4.04
CA ASP A 15 -8.65 -3.32 3.92
C ASP A 15 -8.41 -4.82 4.15
N GLY A 16 -7.27 -5.19 4.73
CA GLY A 16 -6.83 -6.58 4.89
C GLY A 16 -6.26 -7.23 3.62
N ALA A 17 -6.26 -6.56 2.46
CA ALA A 17 -5.58 -7.02 1.24
C ALA A 17 -4.55 -5.99 0.73
N GLN A 18 -4.86 -4.70 0.83
CA GLN A 18 -4.05 -3.59 0.35
C GLN A 18 -4.05 -2.45 1.38
N THR A 19 -3.01 -1.63 1.35
CA THR A 19 -2.91 -0.39 2.14
C THR A 19 -3.09 0.81 1.22
N SER A 20 -3.94 1.74 1.61
CA SER A 20 -4.18 3.01 0.93
C SER A 20 -3.63 4.15 1.76
N ILE A 21 -2.91 5.07 1.11
CA ILE A 21 -2.38 6.30 1.73
C ILE A 21 -2.81 7.49 0.89
N ARG A 22 -3.54 8.42 1.50
CA ARG A 22 -4.05 9.62 0.85
C ARG A 22 -3.27 10.86 1.26
N PHE A 23 -2.73 11.57 0.29
CA PHE A 23 -1.97 12.81 0.48
C PHE A 23 -2.85 14.05 0.25
N ALA A 24 -2.40 15.20 0.76
CA ALA A 24 -3.08 16.46 0.51
C ALA A 24 -2.91 16.88 -0.97
N PRO A 25 -3.87 17.62 -1.55
CA PRO A 25 -3.74 18.13 -2.92
C PRO A 25 -2.46 18.95 -3.10
N GLY A 26 -1.68 18.63 -4.13
CA GLY A 26 -0.42 19.34 -4.45
C GLY A 26 0.76 19.00 -3.53
N GLN A 27 0.61 18.07 -2.59
CA GLN A 27 1.72 17.55 -1.79
C GLN A 27 2.62 16.65 -2.65
N ASP A 28 3.93 16.79 -2.51
CA ASP A 28 4.89 15.92 -3.18
C ASP A 28 4.73 14.46 -2.73
N LEU A 29 4.73 13.53 -3.68
CA LEU A 29 4.57 12.10 -3.39
C LEU A 29 5.91 11.46 -3.00
N PRO A 30 6.05 10.97 -1.76
CA PRO A 30 7.26 10.27 -1.34
C PRO A 30 7.36 8.88 -1.99
N THR A 31 8.56 8.30 -1.90
CA THR A 31 8.73 6.86 -2.09
C THR A 31 8.30 6.15 -0.81
N ILE A 32 7.52 5.08 -0.95
CA ILE A 32 6.91 4.36 0.16
C ILE A 32 7.50 2.96 0.23
N TYR A 33 8.00 2.59 1.41
CA TYR A 33 8.55 1.29 1.74
C TYR A 33 7.75 0.68 2.88
N PHE A 34 7.57 -0.63 2.89
CA PHE A 34 7.18 -1.31 4.14
C PHE A 34 8.43 -1.74 4.89
N VAL A 35 8.30 -1.90 6.20
CA VAL A 35 9.33 -2.48 7.04
C VAL A 35 8.98 -3.95 7.30
N ASP A 36 9.89 -4.86 6.95
CA ASP A 36 9.68 -6.29 7.15
C ASP A 36 9.97 -6.75 8.60
N SER A 37 9.89 -8.07 8.83
CA SER A 37 10.15 -8.67 10.15
C SER A 37 11.60 -8.51 10.62
N ASP A 38 12.54 -8.33 9.69
CA ASP A 38 13.97 -8.14 9.95
C ASP A 38 14.34 -6.64 10.05
N ALA A 39 13.31 -5.79 10.17
CA ALA A 39 13.41 -4.34 10.25
C ALA A 39 14.05 -3.68 9.00
N GLN A 40 14.02 -4.34 7.85
CA GLN A 40 14.53 -3.82 6.59
C GLN A 40 13.43 -3.12 5.79
N GLU A 41 13.82 -2.10 5.03
CA GLU A 41 12.95 -1.44 4.08
C GLU A 41 12.85 -2.22 2.78
N VAL A 42 11.63 -2.49 2.35
CA VAL A 42 11.36 -3.23 1.12
C VAL A 42 10.42 -2.42 0.23
N ILE A 43 10.77 -2.33 -1.04
CA ILE A 43 9.94 -1.67 -2.07
C ILE A 43 8.65 -2.48 -2.26
N VAL A 44 7.52 -1.79 -2.36
CA VAL A 44 6.21 -2.39 -2.59
C VAL A 44 5.69 -2.02 -3.99
N ASN A 45 4.98 -2.95 -4.61
CA ASN A 45 4.18 -2.64 -5.80
C ASN A 45 3.08 -1.66 -5.41
N ARG A 46 2.91 -0.61 -6.22
CA ARG A 46 1.94 0.45 -5.95
C ARG A 46 1.35 1.01 -7.24
N HIS A 47 0.19 1.65 -7.09
CA HIS A 47 -0.40 2.50 -8.12
C HIS A 47 -1.15 3.67 -7.48
N MET A 48 -1.47 4.68 -8.28
CA MET A 48 -2.41 5.73 -7.91
C MET A 48 -3.83 5.23 -8.21
N SER A 49 -4.75 5.26 -7.23
CA SER A 49 -6.18 4.99 -7.49
C SER A 49 -6.95 6.23 -7.93
N ASP A 50 -6.47 7.41 -7.50
CA ASP A 50 -6.93 8.74 -7.85
C ASP A 50 -5.75 9.72 -7.73
N GLU A 51 -5.96 11.03 -7.87
CA GLU A 51 -4.91 12.05 -7.84
C GLU A 51 -4.21 12.20 -6.47
N GLN A 52 -4.80 11.67 -5.40
CA GLN A 52 -4.35 11.89 -4.01
C GLN A 52 -4.01 10.57 -3.30
N THR A 53 -4.52 9.45 -3.77
CA THR A 53 -4.45 8.16 -3.06
C THR A 53 -3.51 7.19 -3.76
N VAL A 54 -2.45 6.80 -3.05
CA VAL A 54 -1.56 5.70 -3.42
C VAL A 54 -2.11 4.42 -2.80
N VAL A 55 -2.28 3.38 -3.61
CA VAL A 55 -2.62 2.04 -3.17
C VAL A 55 -1.39 1.14 -3.29
N LEU A 56 -0.99 0.57 -2.15
CA LEU A 56 0.14 -0.31 -1.94
C LEU A 56 -0.40 -1.75 -1.92
N HIS A 57 0.18 -2.63 -2.74
CA HIS A 57 -0.33 -4.00 -2.94
C HIS A 57 0.13 -4.95 -1.82
N ARG A 58 0.02 -4.51 -0.57
CA ARG A 58 0.38 -5.25 0.64
C ARG A 58 -0.25 -4.58 1.87
N VAL A 59 -0.46 -5.38 2.92
CA VAL A 59 -0.71 -4.90 4.28
C VAL A 59 0.56 -5.05 5.11
N ALA A 60 0.95 -4.00 5.83
CA ALA A 60 2.08 -4.02 6.75
C ALA A 60 1.82 -3.10 7.95
N ALA A 61 2.36 -3.46 9.11
CA ALA A 61 2.20 -2.68 10.34
C ALA A 61 2.99 -1.37 10.33
N LYS A 62 4.09 -1.31 9.56
CA LYS A 62 5.00 -0.17 9.53
C LYS A 62 5.41 0.18 8.11
N TRP A 63 5.32 1.47 7.80
CA TRP A 63 5.65 2.06 6.51
C TRP A 63 6.62 3.21 6.71
N HIS A 64 7.61 3.33 5.83
CA HIS A 64 8.50 4.48 5.76
C HIS A 64 8.26 5.25 4.46
N LEU A 65 7.99 6.53 4.60
CA LEU A 65 7.87 7.51 3.52
C LEU A 65 9.20 8.27 3.43
N ARG A 66 9.77 8.37 2.24
CA ARG A 66 11.04 9.06 1.99
C ARG A 66 10.91 10.06 0.85
N LEU A 67 11.38 11.29 1.08
CA LEU A 67 11.48 12.34 0.08
C LEU A 67 12.76 13.16 0.28
N GLY A 68 13.77 12.93 -0.57
CA GLY A 68 15.11 13.47 -0.36
C GLY A 68 15.67 13.00 0.98
N ASN A 69 16.01 13.95 1.85
CA ASN A 69 16.54 13.67 3.20
C ASN A 69 15.45 13.52 4.27
N GLN A 70 14.17 13.72 3.90
CA GLN A 70 13.04 13.64 4.83
C GLN A 70 12.55 12.20 4.94
N VAL A 71 12.23 11.76 6.16
CA VAL A 71 11.73 10.41 6.44
C VAL A 71 10.59 10.49 7.45
N LEU A 72 9.49 9.79 7.16
CA LEU A 72 8.35 9.65 8.07
C LEU A 72 7.98 8.16 8.22
N ALA A 73 7.88 7.71 9.46
CA ALA A 73 7.34 6.40 9.80
C ALA A 73 5.84 6.47 10.12
N ILE A 74 5.04 5.71 9.37
CA ILE A 74 3.62 5.48 9.62
C ILE A 74 3.46 4.09 10.24
N HIS A 75 2.72 4.03 11.34
CA HIS A 75 2.32 2.77 11.95
C HIS A 75 0.81 2.66 11.74
N ILE A 76 0.40 1.54 11.16
CA ILE A 76 -1.01 1.20 10.95
C ILE A 76 -1.27 0.00 11.83
N GLU A 77 -2.35 0.04 12.62
CA GLU A 77 -2.84 -1.17 13.28
C GLU A 77 -3.40 -2.09 12.19
N ALA A 78 -2.53 -2.90 11.60
CA ALA A 78 -2.92 -3.85 10.59
C ALA A 78 -3.99 -4.78 11.17
N GLY A 79 -5.16 -4.83 10.53
CA GLY A 79 -6.18 -5.80 10.89
C GLY A 79 -5.55 -7.21 10.88
N VAL A 80 -5.64 -7.93 12.00
CA VAL A 80 -4.97 -9.23 12.21
C VAL A 80 -5.40 -10.27 11.16
N GLN A 81 -6.50 -10.04 10.44
CA GLN A 81 -7.02 -10.96 9.45
C GLN A 81 -6.87 -10.43 8.03
N ALA A 82 -6.16 -11.20 7.21
CA ALA A 82 -6.15 -11.01 5.77
C ALA A 82 -7.58 -11.12 5.22
N ARG A 83 -7.95 -10.19 4.34
CA ARG A 83 -9.23 -10.22 3.63
C ARG A 83 -9.29 -11.43 2.71
N SER A 84 -10.39 -12.18 2.76
CA SER A 84 -10.65 -13.26 1.81
C SER A 84 -10.90 -12.71 0.40
N LEU A 85 -10.25 -13.30 -0.60
CA LEU A 85 -10.35 -12.92 -2.02
C LEU A 85 -10.92 -14.08 -2.86
N PRO A 86 -12.24 -14.37 -2.77
CA PRO A 86 -12.83 -15.56 -3.40
C PRO A 86 -12.72 -15.55 -4.92
N THR A 87 -12.76 -14.37 -5.55
CA THR A 87 -12.61 -14.18 -7.01
C THR A 87 -11.17 -14.36 -7.49
N ARG A 88 -10.22 -14.58 -6.57
CA ARG A 88 -8.78 -14.66 -6.84
C ARG A 88 -8.20 -13.41 -7.52
N THR A 89 -8.88 -12.28 -7.34
CA THR A 89 -8.43 -10.93 -7.68
C THR A 89 -8.76 -9.99 -6.50
N VAL A 90 -8.27 -8.75 -6.54
CA VAL A 90 -8.64 -7.72 -5.55
C VAL A 90 -10.04 -7.15 -5.77
N SER A 91 -10.59 -7.34 -6.97
CA SER A 91 -11.94 -6.88 -7.31
C SER A 91 -12.98 -7.93 -6.89
N PRO A 92 -14.07 -7.51 -6.21
CA PRO A 92 -15.17 -8.39 -5.90
C PRO A 92 -16.00 -8.79 -7.13
N THR A 93 -15.82 -8.12 -8.27
CA THR A 93 -16.62 -8.32 -9.50
C THR A 93 -15.84 -8.93 -10.65
N VAL A 94 -14.52 -9.14 -10.50
CA VAL A 94 -13.66 -9.73 -11.55
C VAL A 94 -13.09 -11.04 -11.05
N GLU A 95 -13.36 -12.13 -11.77
CA GLU A 95 -12.89 -13.48 -11.43
C GLU A 95 -11.71 -13.91 -12.30
N ARG A 96 -10.67 -14.47 -11.67
CA ARG A 96 -9.54 -15.08 -12.38
C ARG A 96 -9.85 -16.53 -12.73
N VAL A 97 -10.07 -16.78 -14.02
CA VAL A 97 -10.34 -18.10 -14.60
C VAL A 97 -9.13 -18.57 -15.40
N LEU A 98 -8.67 -19.79 -15.15
CA LEU A 98 -7.63 -20.43 -15.96
C LEU A 98 -8.24 -20.79 -17.32
N ARG A 99 -7.60 -20.35 -18.40
CA ARG A 99 -7.94 -20.77 -19.77
C ARG A 99 -6.85 -21.71 -20.25
N GLU A 100 -7.25 -22.85 -20.81
CA GLU A 100 -6.35 -23.71 -21.55
C GLU A 100 -6.09 -23.07 -22.92
N GLU A 101 -4.84 -23.06 -23.38
CA GLU A 101 -4.56 -22.68 -24.76
C GLU A 101 -5.13 -23.78 -25.66
N PRO A 102 -5.86 -23.44 -26.73
CA PRO A 102 -6.30 -24.45 -27.69
C PRO A 102 -5.05 -25.11 -28.29
N ASP A 103 -5.04 -26.46 -28.31
CA ASP A 103 -3.98 -27.25 -28.94
C ASP A 103 -3.62 -26.67 -30.32
N GLN A 104 -2.34 -26.34 -30.53
CA GLN A 104 -1.83 -25.85 -31.81
C GLN A 104 -1.80 -26.94 -32.88
#